data_AF-A0A2G4G3W1-F1
#
_entry.id   AF-A0A2G4G3W1-F1
#
_cell.length_a   1.000
_cell.length_b   1.000
_cell.length_c   1.000
_cell.angle_alpha   90.00
_cell.angle_beta   90.00
_cell.angle_gamma   90.00
#
_symmetry.space_group_name_H-M   'P 1'
#
loop_
_entity.id
_entity.type
_entity.pdbx_description
1 polymer ?
#
loop_
_entity_poly.entity_id
_entity_poly.type
_entity_poly.pdbx_seq_one_letter_code
_entity_poly.pdbx_strand_id
1 'polypeptide(L)'
;WTKRLSAISGKNADTFEGLIAALNKRHDDFAAAGCRATDHGLEYLPDVTCTDAEAKSIWEKAQKGTAATFTESEKFTAYIMLHVGRLNHAKGWTTQLHLGPVRDPNLGLLNRLGSDAGCDTIGDYRQGPGLIRWFGTLSGENTLGKTIIYNINPADTALFACMIGSFQDGITAGKIQYGSGWWFLDQERGMRDQMNALSDLGLLGQFVGMITDSRSFLSYPRHEYFRRILCDLVGSDVDSGRIPNRAEWTEKLIADVSYQNAKKYFGFKL
;
A
#
# COMPACT_ATOMS: atom_id res chain seq x y z
N TRP A 1 10.79 20.25 5.50
CA TRP A 1 10.81 19.53 4.21
C TRP A 1 10.22 20.36 3.06
N THR A 2 9.22 21.22 3.31
CA THR A 2 8.57 22.08 2.30
C THR A 2 9.54 22.93 1.48
N LYS A 3 10.49 23.62 2.12
CA LYS A 3 11.53 24.39 1.42
C LYS A 3 12.31 23.56 0.38
N ARG A 4 12.61 22.29 0.70
CA ARG A 4 13.29 21.37 -0.24
C ARG A 4 12.36 21.00 -1.40
N LEU A 5 11.07 20.76 -1.13
CA LEU A 5 10.06 20.52 -2.16
C LEU A 5 9.92 21.74 -3.08
N SER A 6 9.89 22.96 -2.52
CA SER A 6 9.83 24.19 -3.31
C SER A 6 11.03 24.33 -4.24
N ALA A 7 12.24 24.10 -3.71
CA ALA A 7 13.47 24.20 -4.48
C ALA A 7 13.51 23.20 -5.65
N ILE A 8 13.15 21.93 -5.40
CA ILE A 8 13.26 20.87 -6.44
C ILE A 8 12.11 20.93 -7.46
N SER A 9 10.94 21.43 -7.07
CA SER A 9 9.79 21.58 -7.97
C SER A 9 9.78 22.94 -8.69
N GLY A 10 10.47 23.96 -8.19
CA GLY A 10 10.32 25.34 -8.68
C GLY A 10 8.92 25.90 -8.45
N LYS A 11 8.14 25.34 -7.51
CA LYS A 11 6.81 25.79 -7.10
C LYS A 11 6.87 26.24 -5.65
N ASN A 12 6.16 27.31 -5.29
CA ASN A 12 6.20 27.80 -3.92
C ASN A 12 5.30 26.95 -2.99
N ALA A 13 5.83 25.85 -2.43
CA ALA A 13 5.06 24.97 -1.55
C ALA A 13 4.67 25.62 -0.21
N ASP A 14 5.04 26.87 0.07
CA ASP A 14 4.60 27.58 1.27
C ASP A 14 3.14 28.06 1.15
N THR A 15 2.53 28.02 -0.05
CA THR A 15 1.08 28.20 -0.24
C THR A 15 0.42 26.87 -0.58
N PHE A 16 -0.89 26.78 -0.38
CA PHE A 16 -1.63 25.55 -0.68
C PHE A 16 -1.62 25.24 -2.17
N GLU A 17 -1.90 26.23 -3.01
CA GLU A 17 -1.85 26.07 -4.47
C GLU A 17 -0.45 25.66 -4.94
N GLY A 18 0.58 26.22 -4.32
CA GLY A 18 1.96 25.88 -4.65
C GLY A 18 2.38 24.50 -4.15
N LEU A 19 1.84 24.01 -3.02
CA LEU A 19 2.01 22.63 -2.58
C LEU A 19 1.41 21.66 -3.61
N ILE A 20 0.15 21.86 -4.00
CA ILE A 20 -0.51 20.99 -4.98
C ILE A 20 0.22 21.03 -6.33
N ALA A 21 0.63 22.21 -6.80
CA ALA A 21 1.43 22.34 -8.00
C ALA A 21 2.80 21.65 -7.89
N ALA A 22 3.45 21.71 -6.72
CA ALA A 22 4.71 21.04 -6.46
C ALA A 22 4.55 19.51 -6.50
N LEU A 23 3.51 18.97 -5.83
CA LEU A 23 3.22 17.54 -5.83
C LEU A 23 2.92 17.02 -7.24
N ASN A 24 2.08 17.73 -8.00
CA ASN A 24 1.77 17.37 -9.38
C ASN A 24 3.03 17.34 -10.25
N LYS A 25 3.85 18.40 -10.17
CA LYS A 25 5.11 18.45 -10.91
C LYS A 25 6.06 17.33 -10.51
N ARG A 26 6.17 17.01 -9.22
CA ARG A 26 7.03 15.91 -8.79
C ARG A 26 6.49 14.57 -9.28
N HIS A 27 5.19 14.37 -9.28
CA HIS A 27 4.57 13.18 -9.87
C HIS A 27 4.94 13.03 -11.35
N ASP A 28 4.88 14.12 -12.13
CA ASP A 28 5.35 14.14 -13.52
C ASP A 28 6.85 13.84 -13.66
N ASP A 29 7.70 14.43 -12.80
CA ASP A 29 9.14 14.18 -12.80
C ASP A 29 9.45 12.69 -12.51
N PHE A 30 8.71 12.07 -11.57
CA PHE A 30 8.83 10.63 -11.28
C PHE A 30 8.31 9.78 -12.45
N ALA A 31 7.26 10.21 -13.16
CA ALA A 31 6.80 9.55 -14.37
C ALA A 31 7.85 9.57 -15.48
N ALA A 32 8.52 10.71 -15.68
CA ALA A 32 9.63 10.84 -16.62
C ALA A 32 10.80 9.92 -16.26
N ALA A 33 11.04 9.69 -14.96
CA ALA A 33 12.03 8.74 -14.45
C ALA A 33 11.59 7.26 -14.51
N GLY A 34 10.40 6.96 -15.04
CA GLY A 34 9.91 5.59 -15.21
C GLY A 34 9.15 5.02 -14.02
N CYS A 35 8.75 5.84 -13.04
CA CYS A 35 7.93 5.40 -11.92
C CYS A 35 6.60 4.77 -12.38
N ARG A 36 6.12 3.78 -11.61
CA ARG A 36 4.88 3.01 -11.86
C ARG A 36 4.06 2.74 -10.61
N ALA A 37 4.56 3.10 -9.43
CA ALA A 37 3.89 2.85 -8.17
C ALA A 37 4.26 3.92 -7.13
N THR A 38 3.34 4.19 -6.20
CA THR A 38 3.64 4.93 -4.98
C THR A 38 3.48 4.03 -3.77
N ASP A 39 4.01 4.49 -2.65
CA ASP A 39 3.90 3.80 -1.38
C ASP A 39 3.59 4.81 -0.26
N HIS A 40 2.73 4.40 0.67
CA HIS A 40 2.22 5.24 1.75
C HIS A 40 2.13 4.42 3.04
N GLY A 41 3.04 4.72 3.98
CA GLY A 41 3.00 4.19 5.34
C GLY A 41 2.19 5.08 6.27
N LEU A 42 1.13 4.55 6.87
CA LEU A 42 0.23 5.28 7.79
C LEU A 42 -0.20 4.36 8.94
N GLU A 43 -0.62 4.93 10.08
CA GLU A 43 -1.27 4.17 11.14
C GLU A 43 -2.61 3.61 10.64
N TYR A 44 -3.39 4.45 9.97
CA TYR A 44 -4.64 4.14 9.31
C TYR A 44 -4.97 5.28 8.32
N LEU A 45 -5.94 5.06 7.43
CA LEU A 45 -6.52 6.16 6.64
C LEU A 45 -7.58 6.90 7.46
N PRO A 46 -7.59 8.24 7.52
CA PRO A 46 -8.61 8.95 8.28
C PRO A 46 -10.03 8.78 7.71
N ASP A 47 -11.01 8.52 8.57
CA ASP A 47 -12.43 8.43 8.22
C ASP A 47 -13.10 9.82 8.28
N VAL A 48 -12.60 10.76 7.48
CA VAL A 48 -13.11 12.14 7.44
C VAL A 48 -13.14 12.68 6.01
N THR A 49 -13.98 13.69 5.77
CA THR A 49 -13.96 14.48 4.53
C THR A 49 -13.21 15.78 4.75
N CYS A 50 -12.62 16.30 3.67
CA CYS A 50 -11.94 17.58 3.66
C CYS A 50 -12.15 18.26 2.31
N THR A 51 -12.67 19.48 2.35
CA THR A 51 -12.82 20.34 1.17
C THR A 51 -11.51 21.06 0.83
N ASP A 52 -11.38 21.56 -0.39
CA ASP A 52 -10.22 22.37 -0.80
C ASP A 52 -10.02 23.59 0.13
N ALA A 53 -11.11 24.23 0.55
CA ALA A 53 -11.06 25.40 1.43
C ALA A 53 -10.54 25.04 2.83
N GLU A 54 -10.94 23.89 3.38
CA GLU A 54 -10.42 23.38 4.65
C GLU A 54 -8.95 23.00 4.52
N ALA A 55 -8.57 22.23 3.48
CA ALA A 55 -7.20 21.82 3.25
C ALA A 55 -6.26 23.03 3.09
N LYS A 56 -6.71 24.05 2.34
CA LYS A 56 -6.02 25.33 2.20
C LYS A 56 -5.81 26.03 3.54
N SER A 57 -6.89 26.20 4.30
CA SER A 57 -6.84 26.86 5.61
C SER A 57 -5.87 26.16 6.56
N ILE A 58 -5.94 24.82 6.63
CA ILE A 58 -5.06 23.99 7.47
C ILE A 58 -3.59 24.16 7.05
N TRP A 59 -3.31 24.07 5.75
CA TRP A 59 -1.96 24.21 5.23
C TRP A 59 -1.36 25.58 5.51
N GLU A 60 -2.09 26.65 5.17
CA GLU A 60 -1.61 28.02 5.34
C GLU A 60 -1.41 28.39 6.80
N LYS A 61 -2.26 27.88 7.69
CA LYS A 61 -2.09 28.01 9.14
C LYS A 61 -0.79 27.32 9.61
N ALA A 62 -0.53 26.10 9.15
CA ALA A 62 0.68 25.37 9.46
C ALA A 62 1.96 26.07 8.95
N GLN A 63 1.93 26.61 7.73
CA GLN A 63 3.06 27.38 7.17
C GLN A 63 3.35 28.68 7.93
N LYS A 64 2.35 29.26 8.61
CA LYS A 64 2.51 30.41 9.51
C LYS A 64 3.04 30.04 10.89
N GLY A 65 3.36 28.77 11.15
CA GLY A 65 3.93 28.31 12.41
C GLY A 65 2.90 27.86 13.45
N THR A 66 1.61 27.81 13.10
CA THR A 66 0.58 27.32 14.01
C THR A 66 0.34 25.83 13.77
N ALA A 67 0.64 25.00 14.77
CA ALA A 67 0.46 23.55 14.66
C ALA A 67 -0.99 23.18 14.31
N ALA A 68 -1.14 22.17 13.45
CA ALA A 68 -2.44 21.57 13.16
C ALA A 68 -2.93 20.82 14.40
N THR A 69 -4.22 20.94 14.69
CA THR A 69 -4.89 20.04 15.65
C THR A 69 -4.94 18.61 15.09
N PHE A 70 -5.29 17.65 15.94
CA PHE A 70 -5.51 16.27 15.50
C PHE A 70 -6.54 16.21 14.36
N THR A 71 -7.71 16.82 14.53
CA THR A 71 -8.76 16.85 13.49
C THR A 71 -8.32 17.52 12.19
N GLU A 72 -7.54 18.61 12.28
CA GLU A 72 -6.98 19.26 11.09
C GLU A 72 -5.98 18.35 10.37
N SER A 73 -5.15 17.61 11.12
CA SER A 73 -4.19 16.64 10.56
C SER A 73 -4.89 15.46 9.87
N GLU A 74 -5.95 14.93 10.48
CA GLU A 74 -6.80 13.88 9.88
C GLU A 74 -7.42 14.35 8.56
N LYS A 75 -8.02 15.54 8.55
CA LYS A 75 -8.63 16.13 7.35
C LYS A 75 -7.61 16.34 6.23
N PHE A 76 -6.48 16.95 6.55
CA PHE A 76 -5.44 17.23 5.56
C PHE A 76 -4.81 15.94 5.01
N THR A 77 -4.61 14.92 5.86
CA THR A 77 -4.11 13.61 5.43
C THR A 77 -5.10 12.93 4.48
N ALA A 78 -6.40 12.91 4.81
CA ALA A 78 -7.43 12.38 3.92
C ALA A 78 -7.43 13.10 2.55
N TYR A 79 -7.30 14.43 2.56
CA TYR A 79 -7.22 15.24 1.35
C TYR A 79 -6.04 14.85 0.46
N ILE A 80 -4.83 14.81 1.03
CA ILE A 80 -3.61 14.48 0.28
C ILE A 80 -3.66 13.05 -0.25
N MET A 81 -4.16 12.10 0.53
CA MET A 81 -4.28 10.70 0.10
C MET A 81 -5.27 10.52 -1.05
N LEU A 82 -6.38 11.27 -1.08
CA LEU A 82 -7.28 11.29 -2.24
C LEU A 82 -6.63 11.96 -3.44
N HIS A 83 -5.94 13.08 -3.25
CA HIS A 83 -5.20 13.78 -4.32
C HIS A 83 -4.17 12.86 -4.99
N VAL A 84 -3.35 12.17 -4.20
CA VAL A 84 -2.36 11.22 -4.73
C VAL A 84 -3.03 10.03 -5.43
N GLY A 85 -4.12 9.49 -4.88
CA GLY A 85 -4.90 8.43 -5.52
C GLY A 85 -5.36 8.81 -6.93
N ARG A 86 -5.87 10.03 -7.10
CA ARG A 86 -6.27 10.58 -8.41
C ARG A 86 -5.08 10.73 -9.37
N LEU A 87 -3.94 11.25 -8.88
CA LEU A 87 -2.72 11.36 -9.70
C LEU A 87 -2.22 9.98 -10.16
N ASN A 88 -2.22 8.99 -9.27
CA ASN A 88 -1.80 7.64 -9.58
C ASN A 88 -2.70 7.02 -10.65
N HIS A 89 -4.02 7.15 -10.50
CA HIS A 89 -4.98 6.69 -11.50
C HIS A 89 -4.73 7.33 -12.87
N ALA A 90 -4.56 8.66 -12.92
CA ALA A 90 -4.31 9.39 -14.17
C ALA A 90 -3.03 8.93 -14.90
N LYS A 91 -2.03 8.40 -14.18
CA LYS A 91 -0.80 7.83 -14.76
C LYS A 91 -0.83 6.30 -14.93
N GLY A 92 -1.93 5.63 -14.56
CA GLY A 92 -2.01 4.16 -14.55
C GLY A 92 -1.10 3.49 -13.52
N TRP A 93 -0.70 4.22 -12.47
CA TRP A 93 0.17 3.73 -11.41
C TRP A 93 -0.58 2.90 -10.38
N THR A 94 0.18 2.08 -9.67
CA THR A 94 -0.29 1.34 -8.50
C THR A 94 -0.09 2.17 -7.24
N THR A 95 -1.14 2.30 -6.41
CA THR A 95 -1.03 2.85 -5.05
C THR A 95 -0.75 1.71 -4.07
N GLN A 96 0.24 1.82 -3.20
CA GLN A 96 0.46 0.85 -2.11
C GLN A 96 0.18 1.53 -0.77
N LEU A 97 -0.55 0.83 0.10
CA LEU A 97 -0.94 1.30 1.43
C LEU A 97 -0.43 0.31 2.49
N HIS A 98 0.58 0.73 3.24
CA HIS A 98 1.18 -0.05 4.34
C HIS A 98 0.68 0.49 5.68
N LEU A 99 -0.23 -0.26 6.32
CA LEU A 99 -1.06 0.27 7.40
C LEU A 99 -0.84 -0.43 8.74
N GLY A 100 -0.86 0.38 9.81
CA GLY A 100 -0.91 -0.08 11.20
C GLY A 100 0.37 -0.06 12.05
N PRO A 101 1.58 0.34 11.61
CA PRO A 101 2.74 0.32 12.50
C PRO A 101 2.64 1.43 13.56
N VAL A 102 3.09 1.13 14.79
CA VAL A 102 3.48 2.15 15.77
C VAL A 102 4.97 2.39 15.61
N ARG A 103 5.36 3.63 15.33
CA ARG A 103 6.76 4.00 15.13
C ARG A 103 7.37 4.58 16.39
N ASP A 104 8.65 4.26 16.60
CA ASP A 104 9.49 4.82 17.65
C ASP A 104 8.92 4.77 19.10
N PRO A 105 8.28 3.68 19.56
CA PRO A 105 7.72 3.60 20.92
C PRO A 105 8.80 3.66 22.02
N ASN A 106 10.05 3.33 21.71
CA ASN A 106 11.17 3.43 22.64
C ASN A 106 11.80 4.83 22.59
N LEU A 107 11.31 5.75 23.41
CA LEU A 107 11.79 7.14 23.49
C LEU A 107 13.29 7.24 23.82
N GLY A 108 13.84 6.30 24.60
CA GLY A 108 15.25 6.27 24.94
C GLY A 108 16.13 5.97 23.73
N LEU A 109 15.71 5.07 22.84
CA LEU A 109 16.39 4.79 21.58
C LEU A 109 16.17 5.91 20.56
N LEU A 110 14.94 6.43 20.45
CA LEU A 110 14.63 7.55 19.55
C LEU A 110 15.56 8.74 19.80
N ASN A 111 15.76 9.11 21.07
CA ASN A 111 16.65 10.22 21.44
C ASN A 111 18.13 9.95 21.12
N ARG A 112 18.55 8.67 21.06
CA ARG A 112 19.96 8.28 20.88
C ARG A 112 20.31 8.00 19.42
N LEU A 113 19.42 7.34 18.69
CA LEU A 113 19.68 6.77 17.36
C LEU A 113 18.77 7.36 16.28
N GLY A 114 17.66 8.02 16.65
CA GLY A 114 16.62 8.45 15.72
C GLY A 114 15.67 7.31 15.33
N SER A 115 14.87 7.57 14.30
CA SER A 115 13.89 6.61 13.77
C SER A 115 14.52 5.45 13.00
N ASP A 116 13.71 4.42 12.72
CA ASP A 116 14.10 3.20 12.00
C ASP A 116 15.23 2.40 12.72
N ALA A 117 15.30 2.53 14.05
CA ALA A 117 16.33 1.90 14.89
C ALA A 117 15.93 0.49 15.37
N GLY A 118 14.94 -0.14 14.73
CA GLY A 118 14.46 -1.48 15.08
C GLY A 118 13.57 -1.54 16.32
N CYS A 119 12.94 -0.41 16.69
CA CYS A 119 12.04 -0.33 17.85
C CYS A 119 10.55 -0.17 17.48
N ASP A 120 10.21 -0.11 16.19
CA ASP A 120 8.82 -0.08 15.70
C ASP A 120 8.07 -1.38 16.03
N THR A 121 6.75 -1.31 16.14
CA THR A 121 5.90 -2.48 16.50
C THR A 121 4.55 -2.46 15.80
N ILE A 122 3.78 -3.53 15.99
CA ILE A 122 2.39 -3.68 15.53
C ILE A 122 1.47 -2.75 16.34
N GLY A 123 0.68 -1.93 15.65
CA GLY A 123 -0.39 -1.14 16.25
C GLY A 123 -1.77 -1.79 16.11
N ASP A 124 -2.70 -1.38 16.95
CA ASP A 124 -4.10 -1.84 16.97
C ASP A 124 -5.05 -0.69 16.57
N TYR A 125 -4.81 -0.14 15.37
CA TYR A 125 -5.61 0.95 14.82
C TYR A 125 -6.78 0.40 14.01
N ARG A 126 -7.95 1.02 14.12
CA ARG A 126 -9.15 0.60 13.39
C ARG A 126 -9.03 0.97 11.89
N GLN A 127 -8.81 -0.04 11.04
CA GLN A 127 -8.49 0.17 9.62
C GLN A 127 -9.72 0.41 8.71
N GLY A 128 -10.81 -0.31 8.95
CA GLY A 128 -11.93 -0.43 8.00
C GLY A 128 -12.58 0.89 7.56
N PRO A 129 -13.02 1.78 8.48
CA PRO A 129 -13.80 2.96 8.11
C PRO A 129 -13.09 3.89 7.11
N GLY A 130 -11.81 4.18 7.36
CA GLY A 130 -11.00 5.02 6.47
C GLY A 130 -10.73 4.42 5.11
N LEU A 131 -10.41 3.12 5.06
CA LEU A 131 -10.24 2.39 3.79
C LEU A 131 -11.52 2.41 2.96
N ILE A 132 -12.67 2.11 3.58
CA ILE A 132 -13.98 2.12 2.92
C ILE A 132 -14.27 3.51 2.35
N ARG A 133 -14.02 4.57 3.12
CA ARG A 133 -14.20 5.95 2.63
C ARG A 133 -13.29 6.26 1.46
N TRP A 134 -11.99 5.99 1.59
CA TRP A 134 -11.01 6.33 0.55
C TRP A 134 -11.29 5.58 -0.77
N PHE A 135 -11.54 4.26 -0.70
CA PHE A 135 -11.93 3.48 -1.86
C PHE A 135 -13.28 3.93 -2.43
N GLY A 136 -14.28 4.16 -1.58
CA GLY A 136 -15.61 4.60 -1.99
C GLY A 136 -15.60 5.95 -2.70
N THR A 137 -14.83 6.92 -2.20
CA THR A 137 -14.68 8.24 -2.83
C THR A 137 -14.03 8.12 -4.22
N LEU A 138 -12.86 7.47 -4.33
CA LEU A 138 -12.18 7.34 -5.62
C LEU A 138 -12.98 6.49 -6.62
N SER A 139 -13.66 5.45 -6.14
CA SER A 139 -14.53 4.61 -6.99
C SER A 139 -15.73 5.41 -7.50
N GLY A 140 -16.41 6.17 -6.63
CA GLY A 140 -17.53 7.03 -7.02
C GLY A 140 -17.15 8.16 -7.98
N GLU A 141 -15.89 8.58 -7.99
CA GLU A 141 -15.33 9.55 -8.94
C GLU A 141 -14.79 8.91 -10.23
N ASN A 142 -14.82 7.58 -10.35
CA ASN A 142 -14.14 6.82 -11.41
C ASN A 142 -12.62 7.10 -11.50
N THR A 143 -11.99 7.46 -10.38
CA THR A 143 -10.56 7.75 -10.27
C THR A 143 -9.82 6.73 -9.40
N LEU A 144 -10.45 5.60 -9.06
CA LEU A 144 -9.77 4.52 -8.36
C LEU A 144 -8.80 3.79 -9.31
N GLY A 145 -7.51 3.89 -9.01
CA GLY A 145 -6.44 3.17 -9.72
C GLY A 145 -6.24 1.73 -9.22
N LYS A 146 -5.16 1.09 -9.67
CA LYS A 146 -4.64 -0.14 -9.07
C LYS A 146 -4.19 0.16 -7.65
N THR A 147 -4.53 -0.71 -6.70
CA THR A 147 -4.15 -0.52 -5.29
C THR A 147 -3.74 -1.84 -4.65
N ILE A 148 -2.68 -1.83 -3.84
CA ILE A 148 -2.30 -2.94 -2.97
C ILE A 148 -2.39 -2.46 -1.52
N ILE A 149 -3.08 -3.23 -0.67
CA ILE A 149 -3.20 -2.95 0.76
C ILE A 149 -2.45 -4.00 1.58
N TYR A 150 -1.74 -3.54 2.62
CA TYR A 150 -0.94 -4.35 3.52
C TYR A 150 -1.30 -3.99 4.97
N ASN A 151 -1.61 -5.00 5.79
CA ASN A 151 -1.76 -4.86 7.23
C ASN A 151 -0.52 -5.36 7.95
N ILE A 152 -0.08 -4.67 8.99
CA ILE A 152 0.96 -5.18 9.90
C ILE A 152 0.36 -6.02 11.03
N ASN A 153 -0.90 -5.77 11.39
CA ASN A 153 -1.60 -6.46 12.47
C ASN A 153 -2.42 -7.63 11.91
N PRO A 154 -2.12 -8.90 12.29
CA PRO A 154 -2.82 -10.06 11.74
C PRO A 154 -4.31 -10.12 12.11
N ALA A 155 -4.78 -9.34 13.09
CA ALA A 155 -6.21 -9.20 13.38
C ALA A 155 -7.01 -8.60 12.21
N ASP A 156 -6.36 -7.83 11.34
CA ASP A 156 -7.00 -7.19 10.18
C ASP A 156 -7.02 -8.08 8.92
N THR A 157 -6.41 -9.28 8.94
CA THR A 157 -6.20 -10.13 7.75
C THR A 157 -7.50 -10.40 6.99
N ALA A 158 -8.56 -10.84 7.67
CA ALA A 158 -9.84 -11.12 7.03
C ALA A 158 -10.52 -9.86 6.48
N LEU A 159 -10.38 -8.73 7.18
CA LEU A 159 -10.89 -7.44 6.72
C LEU A 159 -10.21 -7.02 5.42
N PHE A 160 -8.87 -7.06 5.36
CA PHE A 160 -8.09 -6.67 4.19
C PHE A 160 -8.35 -7.62 3.01
N ALA A 161 -8.35 -8.94 3.25
CA ALA A 161 -8.61 -9.93 2.23
C ALA A 161 -10.03 -9.81 1.63
N CYS A 162 -11.05 -9.46 2.43
CA CYS A 162 -12.41 -9.23 1.94
C CYS A 162 -12.57 -7.88 1.23
N MET A 163 -11.94 -6.81 1.75
CA MET A 163 -12.08 -5.42 1.26
C MET A 163 -11.77 -5.29 -0.23
N ILE A 164 -10.76 -6.02 -0.72
CA ILE A 164 -10.34 -5.93 -2.12
C ILE A 164 -11.45 -6.35 -3.09
N GLY A 165 -12.33 -7.27 -2.67
CA GLY A 165 -13.44 -7.77 -3.50
C GLY A 165 -14.50 -6.71 -3.77
N SER A 166 -14.67 -5.75 -2.85
CA SER A 166 -15.69 -4.69 -2.95
C SER A 166 -15.41 -3.65 -4.03
N PHE A 167 -14.17 -3.57 -4.53
CA PHE A 167 -13.72 -2.47 -5.41
C PHE A 167 -13.00 -2.95 -6.70
N GLN A 168 -13.20 -4.21 -7.09
CA GLN A 168 -12.77 -4.69 -8.41
C GLN A 168 -13.60 -4.03 -9.53
N ASP A 169 -13.06 -3.94 -10.74
CA ASP A 169 -13.72 -3.29 -11.89
C ASP A 169 -14.21 -4.25 -12.98
N GLY A 170 -13.92 -5.55 -12.86
CA GLY A 170 -14.26 -6.56 -13.87
C GLY A 170 -13.43 -6.51 -15.16
N ILE A 171 -12.46 -5.59 -15.26
CA ILE A 171 -11.63 -5.35 -16.44
C ILE A 171 -10.17 -5.71 -16.15
N THR A 172 -9.65 -5.21 -15.02
CA THR A 172 -8.29 -5.42 -14.56
C THR A 172 -8.27 -6.62 -13.63
N ALA A 173 -7.56 -7.68 -14.02
CA ALA A 173 -7.43 -8.88 -13.20
C ALA A 173 -6.76 -8.55 -11.86
N GLY A 174 -7.55 -8.63 -10.78
CA GLY A 174 -7.14 -8.25 -9.43
C GLY A 174 -6.69 -6.79 -9.34
N LYS A 175 -7.51 -5.83 -9.79
CA LYS A 175 -7.23 -4.38 -9.69
C LYS A 175 -6.79 -3.98 -8.29
N ILE A 176 -7.53 -4.46 -7.28
CA ILE A 176 -7.21 -4.25 -5.87
C ILE A 176 -6.63 -5.55 -5.33
N GLN A 177 -5.45 -5.46 -4.72
CA GLN A 177 -4.68 -6.61 -4.25
C GLN A 177 -4.54 -6.58 -2.73
N TYR A 178 -4.64 -7.74 -2.11
CA TYR A 178 -4.18 -7.93 -0.75
C TYR A 178 -2.71 -8.36 -0.81
N GLY A 179 -1.82 -7.51 -0.30
CA GLY A 179 -0.39 -7.70 -0.39
C GLY A 179 0.11 -8.89 0.44
N SER A 180 1.33 -9.35 0.15
CA SER A 180 1.99 -10.41 0.91
C SER A 180 2.15 -10.06 2.39
N GLY A 181 2.45 -11.05 3.23
CA GLY A 181 2.73 -10.85 4.65
C GLY A 181 3.80 -9.78 4.83
N TRP A 182 3.44 -8.66 5.45
CA TRP A 182 4.30 -7.48 5.54
C TRP A 182 5.08 -7.43 6.87
N TRP A 183 6.36 -7.06 6.78
CA TRP A 183 7.25 -6.82 7.91
C TRP A 183 7.32 -7.99 8.90
N PHE A 184 6.68 -7.88 10.08
CA PHE A 184 6.67 -8.95 11.08
C PHE A 184 5.89 -10.19 10.62
N LEU A 185 5.03 -10.02 9.61
CA LEU A 185 4.26 -11.10 8.98
C LEU A 185 5.00 -11.75 7.80
N ASP A 186 6.18 -11.24 7.40
CA ASP A 186 7.04 -11.86 6.38
C ASP A 186 7.87 -13.01 6.98
N GLN A 187 7.14 -14.03 7.44
CA GLN A 187 7.64 -15.32 7.92
C GLN A 187 6.59 -16.40 7.64
N GLU A 188 6.94 -17.68 7.75
CA GLU A 188 6.09 -18.78 7.26
C GLU A 188 4.63 -18.73 7.74
N ARG A 189 4.38 -18.50 9.03
CA ARG A 189 3.01 -18.46 9.55
C ARG A 189 2.24 -17.26 9.00
N GLY A 190 2.86 -16.08 9.01
CA GLY A 190 2.23 -14.86 8.49
C GLY A 190 1.93 -14.95 6.99
N MET A 191 2.84 -15.52 6.20
CA MET A 191 2.62 -15.76 4.77
C MET A 191 1.53 -16.79 4.51
N ARG A 192 1.47 -17.90 5.27
CA ARG A 192 0.39 -18.89 5.13
C ARG A 192 -0.96 -18.30 5.50
N ASP A 193 -1.04 -17.57 6.61
CA ASP A 193 -2.29 -16.94 7.06
C ASP A 193 -2.79 -15.92 6.02
N GLN A 194 -1.87 -15.10 5.48
CA GLN A 194 -2.18 -14.14 4.41
C GLN A 194 -2.66 -14.83 3.12
N MET A 195 -1.95 -15.85 2.64
CA MET A 195 -2.31 -16.56 1.40
C MET A 195 -3.60 -17.35 1.54
N ASN A 196 -3.85 -17.99 2.70
CA ASN A 196 -5.12 -18.68 2.97
C ASN A 196 -6.28 -17.69 2.96
N ALA A 197 -6.16 -16.55 3.65
CA ALA A 197 -7.20 -15.53 3.64
C ALA A 197 -7.46 -14.96 2.23
N LEU A 198 -6.41 -14.74 1.44
CA LEU A 198 -6.54 -14.33 0.04
C LEU A 198 -7.17 -15.43 -0.83
N SER A 199 -6.88 -16.71 -0.55
CA SER A 199 -7.47 -17.84 -1.26
C SER A 199 -8.96 -18.00 -0.95
N ASP A 200 -9.35 -17.81 0.31
CA ASP A 200 -10.72 -17.97 0.78
C ASP A 200 -11.63 -16.79 0.36
N LEU A 201 -11.12 -15.56 0.40
CA LEU A 201 -11.90 -14.34 0.24
C LEU A 201 -11.62 -13.61 -1.09
N GLY A 202 -10.64 -14.08 -1.86
CA GLY A 202 -10.20 -13.46 -3.11
C GLY A 202 -9.81 -14.49 -4.16
N LEU A 203 -8.76 -14.18 -4.94
CA LEU A 203 -8.29 -15.04 -6.04
C LEU A 203 -6.77 -15.18 -5.98
N LEU A 204 -6.29 -16.24 -5.33
CA LEU A 204 -4.85 -16.52 -5.19
C LEU A 204 -4.13 -16.57 -6.56
N GLY A 205 -4.79 -17.09 -7.60
CA GLY A 205 -4.22 -17.13 -8.95
C GLY A 205 -3.95 -15.75 -9.58
N GLN A 206 -4.54 -14.67 -9.06
CA GLN A 206 -4.28 -13.27 -9.48
C GLN A 206 -3.36 -12.52 -8.52
N PHE A 207 -2.82 -13.19 -7.50
CA PHE A 207 -1.95 -12.57 -6.51
C PHE A 207 -0.67 -12.06 -7.17
N VAL A 208 -0.31 -10.79 -6.92
CA VAL A 208 0.93 -10.18 -7.42
C VAL A 208 2.19 -10.74 -6.76
N GLY A 209 2.07 -11.48 -5.65
CA GLY A 209 3.15 -12.24 -5.07
C GLY A 209 4.07 -11.43 -4.14
N MET A 210 5.33 -11.85 -4.09
CA MET A 210 6.30 -11.45 -3.07
C MET A 210 7.07 -10.17 -3.43
N ILE A 211 7.40 -9.39 -2.40
CA ILE A 211 8.37 -8.29 -2.43
C ILE A 211 9.27 -8.40 -1.20
N THR A 212 10.54 -8.04 -1.31
CA THR A 212 11.48 -8.18 -0.19
C THR A 212 11.30 -7.16 0.93
N ASP A 213 10.75 -5.98 0.61
CA ASP A 213 10.65 -4.81 1.50
C ASP A 213 11.91 -4.59 2.36
N SER A 214 13.07 -4.59 1.70
CA SER A 214 14.36 -4.67 2.38
C SER A 214 15.37 -3.70 1.79
N ARG A 215 16.20 -3.16 2.66
CA ARG A 215 17.40 -2.40 2.32
C ARG A 215 18.64 -3.28 2.09
N SER A 216 18.55 -4.60 2.31
CA SER A 216 19.67 -5.53 2.14
C SER A 216 19.67 -6.14 0.74
N PHE A 217 20.80 -6.06 0.04
CA PHE A 217 21.00 -6.78 -1.23
C PHE A 217 20.95 -8.31 -1.06
N LEU A 218 21.12 -8.83 0.15
CA LEU A 218 21.03 -10.25 0.47
C LEU A 218 19.60 -10.70 0.84
N SER A 219 18.58 -9.88 0.53
CA SER A 219 17.19 -10.19 0.87
C SER A 219 16.46 -11.05 -0.15
N TYR A 220 17.02 -11.26 -1.35
CA TYR A 220 16.40 -12.11 -2.38
C TYR A 220 16.06 -13.56 -1.96
N PRO A 221 16.77 -14.21 -1.01
CA PRO A 221 16.31 -15.48 -0.43
C PRO A 221 14.90 -15.44 0.19
N ARG A 222 14.36 -14.25 0.54
CA ARG A 222 12.94 -14.10 0.92
C ARG A 222 11.99 -14.55 -0.20
N HIS A 223 12.34 -14.33 -1.47
CA HIS A 223 11.57 -14.87 -2.59
C HIS A 223 11.64 -16.39 -2.66
N GLU A 224 12.80 -17.00 -2.40
CA GLU A 224 12.91 -18.46 -2.32
C GLU A 224 12.04 -19.00 -1.19
N TYR A 225 12.12 -18.38 -0.01
CA TYR A 225 11.33 -18.76 1.16
C TYR A 225 9.82 -18.68 0.87
N PHE A 226 9.35 -17.56 0.32
CA PHE A 226 7.97 -17.39 -0.13
C PHE A 226 7.54 -18.48 -1.14
N ARG A 227 8.36 -18.74 -2.18
CA ARG A 227 8.04 -19.73 -3.22
C ARG A 227 7.94 -21.14 -2.67
N ARG A 228 8.80 -21.52 -1.72
CA ARG A 228 8.73 -22.82 -1.04
C ARG A 228 7.41 -22.96 -0.26
N ILE A 229 7.01 -21.91 0.47
CA ILE A 229 5.75 -21.91 1.22
C ILE A 229 4.54 -21.96 0.28
N LEU A 230 4.55 -21.21 -0.82
CA LEU A 230 3.50 -21.24 -1.84
C LEU A 230 3.36 -22.64 -2.47
N CYS A 231 4.46 -23.24 -2.90
CA CYS A 231 4.45 -24.59 -3.48
C CYS A 231 3.96 -25.64 -2.49
N ASP A 232 4.38 -25.54 -1.21
CA ASP A 232 3.94 -26.43 -0.15
C ASP A 232 2.44 -26.28 0.15
N LEU A 233 1.93 -25.05 0.20
CA LEU A 233 0.49 -24.78 0.40
C LEU A 233 -0.34 -25.38 -0.74
N VAL A 234 0.03 -25.09 -1.99
CA VAL A 234 -0.67 -25.62 -3.18
C VAL A 234 -0.54 -27.15 -3.26
N GLY A 235 0.63 -27.70 -2.97
CA GLY A 235 0.86 -29.15 -2.94
C GLY A 235 0.00 -29.84 -1.87
N SER A 236 -0.09 -29.25 -0.68
CA SER A 236 -0.95 -29.75 0.40
C SER A 236 -2.44 -29.75 0.01
N ASP A 237 -2.89 -28.74 -0.74
CA ASP A 237 -4.26 -28.69 -1.24
C ASP A 237 -4.53 -29.76 -2.31
N VAL A 238 -3.53 -30.09 -3.14
CA VAL A 238 -3.61 -31.21 -4.10
C VAL A 238 -3.66 -32.54 -3.37
N ASP A 239 -2.74 -32.79 -2.44
CA ASP A 239 -2.62 -34.07 -1.72
C ASP A 239 -3.86 -34.38 -0.87
N SER A 240 -4.47 -33.35 -0.29
CA SER A 240 -5.73 -33.47 0.46
C SER A 240 -6.99 -33.56 -0.40
N GLY A 241 -6.86 -33.39 -1.72
CA GLY A 241 -7.99 -33.40 -2.65
C GLY A 241 -8.86 -32.14 -2.61
N ARG A 242 -8.40 -31.05 -1.97
CA ARG A 242 -9.09 -29.74 -2.00
C ARG A 242 -9.07 -29.12 -3.40
N ILE A 243 -7.97 -29.32 -4.15
CA ILE A 243 -7.87 -28.93 -5.55
C ILE A 243 -7.43 -30.11 -6.44
N PRO A 244 -7.76 -30.11 -7.74
CA PRO A 244 -7.38 -31.19 -8.65
C PRO A 244 -5.86 -31.32 -8.81
N ASN A 245 -5.36 -32.56 -8.86
CA ASN A 245 -3.97 -32.85 -9.25
C ASN A 245 -3.79 -32.66 -10.77
N ARG A 246 -3.68 -31.40 -11.21
CA ARG A 246 -3.43 -31.01 -12.60
C ARG A 246 -2.22 -30.10 -12.67
N ALA A 247 -1.07 -30.68 -13.04
CA ALA A 247 0.21 -29.96 -13.12
C ALA A 247 0.12 -28.69 -13.97
N GLU A 248 -0.54 -28.76 -15.13
CA GLU A 248 -0.76 -27.61 -16.02
C GLU A 248 -1.42 -26.39 -15.33
N TRP A 249 -2.29 -26.61 -14.34
CA TRP A 249 -2.96 -25.53 -13.60
C TRP A 249 -2.10 -25.03 -12.44
N THR A 250 -1.51 -25.94 -11.67
CA THR A 250 -0.71 -25.60 -10.49
C THR A 250 0.64 -24.96 -10.88
N GLU A 251 1.30 -25.45 -11.93
CA GLU A 251 2.51 -24.84 -12.49
C GLU A 251 2.24 -23.42 -12.99
N LYS A 252 1.11 -23.22 -13.69
CA LYS A 252 0.68 -21.89 -14.14
C LYS A 252 0.45 -20.95 -12.96
N LEU A 253 -0.29 -21.39 -11.95
CA LEU A 253 -0.53 -20.58 -10.74
C LEU A 253 0.79 -20.18 -10.08
N ILE A 254 1.68 -21.14 -9.84
CA ILE A 254 2.97 -20.89 -9.19
C ILE A 254 3.81 -19.91 -10.02
N ALA A 255 3.89 -20.08 -11.34
CA ALA A 255 4.63 -19.19 -12.22
C ALA A 255 4.04 -17.77 -12.28
N ASP A 256 2.70 -17.67 -12.28
CA ASP A 256 1.99 -16.40 -12.32
C ASP A 256 2.21 -15.61 -11.02
N VAL A 257 2.00 -16.24 -9.86
CA VAL A 257 2.22 -15.62 -8.54
C VAL A 257 3.71 -15.34 -8.29
N SER A 258 4.61 -16.17 -8.81
CA SER A 258 6.05 -15.96 -8.65
C SER A 258 6.62 -14.82 -9.48
N TYR A 259 5.93 -14.40 -10.56
CA TYR A 259 6.46 -13.38 -11.47
C TYR A 259 5.43 -12.73 -12.42
N GLN A 260 4.66 -13.51 -13.19
CA GLN A 260 3.92 -12.96 -14.34
C GLN A 260 2.83 -11.98 -13.93
N ASN A 261 2.17 -12.22 -12.79
CA ASN A 261 1.14 -11.33 -12.26
C ASN A 261 1.74 -9.96 -11.94
N ALA A 262 2.83 -9.89 -11.17
CA ALA A 262 3.52 -8.64 -10.89
C ALA A 262 3.95 -7.91 -12.17
N LYS A 263 4.60 -8.63 -13.10
CA LYS A 263 5.04 -8.06 -14.38
C LYS A 263 3.90 -7.38 -15.13
N LYS A 264 2.76 -8.08 -15.28
CA LYS A 264 1.57 -7.56 -15.96
C LYS A 264 0.92 -6.43 -15.18
N TYR A 265 0.75 -6.60 -13.87
CA TYR A 265 0.06 -5.66 -12.99
C TYR A 265 0.77 -4.30 -12.94
N PHE A 266 2.09 -4.27 -12.82
CA PHE A 266 2.86 -3.03 -12.80
C PHE A 266 3.25 -2.53 -14.21
N GLY A 267 3.10 -3.35 -15.24
CA GLY A 267 3.47 -3.00 -16.61
C GLY A 267 4.99 -2.90 -16.81
N PHE A 268 5.75 -3.77 -16.14
CA PHE A 268 7.20 -3.81 -16.29
C PHE A 268 7.60 -4.33 -17.67
N LYS A 269 8.38 -3.52 -18.40
CA LYS A 269 9.02 -3.91 -19.66
C LYS A 269 10.37 -4.51 -19.30
N LEU A 270 10.53 -5.82 -19.50
CA LEU A 270 11.85 -6.46 -19.53
C LEU A 270 12.48 -6.21 -20.89
#